data_AF-A0A1L9B2G5-F1
#
_entry.id   AF-A0A1L9B2G5-F1
#
_cell.length_a   1.000
_cell.length_b   1.000
_cell.length_c   1.000
_cell.angle_alpha   90.00
_cell.angle_beta   90.00
_cell.angle_gamma   90.00
#
_symmetry.space_group_name_H-M   'P 1'
#
loop_
_entity.id
_entity.type
_entity.pdbx_description
1 polymer ?
#
loop_
_entity_poly.entity_id
_entity_poly.type
_entity_poly.pdbx_seq_one_letter_code
_entity_poly.pdbx_strand_id
1 'polypeptide(L)'
;MRLDTLAGETFLRQDEGAPEQGARLSLVTCGEELARLLDGALACNFSHEEPEQAEEGSAVNGFLRDCAEFCDVTGLPEPLRVEMEEYFGQRLDALWRLDWLVFGGSWDAVLEPGEPPLSGRMVTLCLARSDSPSVQMDSRLRRSLERFKTAMARVREAPDDEDGPGSGSGGGLLH
;
A
#
# COMPACT_ATOMS: atom_id res chain seq x y z
N MET A 1 2.33 -12.48 15.77
CA MET A 1 1.04 -11.78 15.87
C MET A 1 0.36 -11.89 14.52
N ARG A 2 -0.82 -12.52 14.44
CA ARG A 2 -1.64 -12.51 13.21
C ARG A 2 -2.41 -11.20 13.21
N LEU A 3 -2.08 -10.29 12.29
CA LEU A 3 -2.93 -9.15 11.98
C LEU A 3 -4.13 -9.74 11.24
N ASP A 4 -5.25 -9.88 11.95
CA ASP A 4 -6.54 -10.15 11.33
C ASP A 4 -6.77 -9.11 10.24
N THR A 5 -6.86 -9.61 9.01
CA THR A 5 -7.07 -8.86 7.77
C THR A 5 -8.15 -7.82 8.00
N LEU A 6 -7.78 -6.54 7.93
CA LEU A 6 -8.68 -5.40 8.09
C LEU A 6 -9.60 -5.31 6.85
N ALA A 7 -10.53 -6.26 6.74
CA ALA A 7 -11.65 -6.20 5.81
C ALA A 7 -12.67 -5.16 6.31
N GLY A 8 -12.26 -3.90 6.29
CA GLY A 8 -13.14 -2.73 6.31
C GLY A 8 -13.32 -2.28 4.88
N GLU A 9 -14.53 -2.43 4.35
CA GLU A 9 -14.93 -2.01 3.01
C GLU A 9 -14.71 -0.49 2.87
N THR A 10 -13.52 -0.10 2.39
CA THR A 10 -13.19 1.29 2.05
C THR A 10 -13.44 1.46 0.58
N PHE A 11 -14.10 2.53 0.16
CA PHE A 11 -14.38 2.76 -1.25
C PHE A 11 -14.14 4.22 -1.63
N LEU A 12 -13.64 4.41 -2.84
CA LEU A 12 -13.73 5.68 -3.57
C LEU A 12 -15.03 5.66 -4.38
N ARG A 13 -15.84 6.73 -4.26
CA ARG A 13 -16.93 6.96 -5.21
C ARG A 13 -16.34 7.52 -6.50
N GLN A 14 -16.44 6.77 -7.59
CA GLN A 14 -16.37 7.36 -8.93
C GLN A 14 -17.78 7.88 -9.27
N ASP A 15 -17.92 9.19 -9.49
CA ASP A 15 -19.20 9.79 -9.86
C ASP A 15 -19.67 9.38 -11.26
N GLU A 16 -21.00 9.47 -11.43
CA GLU A 16 -21.90 8.92 -12.44
C GLU A 16 -21.39 8.80 -13.90
N GLY A 17 -21.48 7.58 -14.46
CA GLY A 17 -21.46 7.37 -15.91
C GLY A 17 -21.07 5.98 -16.42
N ALA A 18 -20.51 5.11 -15.59
CA ALA A 18 -20.17 3.73 -15.98
C ALA A 18 -21.27 2.75 -15.53
N PRO A 19 -21.56 1.68 -16.31
CA PRO A 19 -22.57 0.69 -15.95
C PRO A 19 -22.31 0.13 -14.54
N GLU A 20 -23.37 -0.34 -13.88
CA GLU A 20 -23.54 -0.69 -12.45
C GLU A 20 -22.53 -1.68 -11.79
N GLN A 21 -21.26 -1.64 -12.17
CA GLN A 21 -20.11 -2.36 -11.61
C GLN A 21 -18.91 -1.41 -11.52
N GLY A 22 -19.10 -0.21 -10.98
CA GLY A 22 -17.95 0.63 -10.58
C GLY A 22 -17.07 -0.20 -9.65
N ALA A 23 -15.83 -0.47 -10.07
CA ALA A 23 -14.91 -1.31 -9.32
C ALA A 23 -14.77 -0.74 -7.91
N ARG A 24 -15.30 -1.47 -6.92
CA ARG A 24 -15.14 -1.15 -5.51
C ARG A 24 -13.65 -1.29 -5.17
N LEU A 25 -12.91 -0.19 -5.24
CA LEU A 25 -11.50 -0.14 -4.86
C LEU A 25 -11.40 -0.29 -3.35
N SER A 26 -10.60 -1.24 -2.88
CA SER A 26 -10.39 -1.52 -1.45
C SER A 26 -9.07 -0.93 -0.98
N LEU A 27 -8.96 -0.55 0.30
CA LEU A 27 -7.69 -0.09 0.86
C LEU A 27 -6.64 -1.20 0.80
N VAL A 28 -5.48 -0.88 0.26
CA VAL A 28 -4.31 -1.76 0.22
C VAL A 28 -3.48 -1.49 1.47
N THR A 29 -3.30 -2.52 2.30
CA THR A 29 -2.72 -2.39 3.63
C THR A 29 -1.33 -3.00 3.79
N CYS A 30 -0.90 -3.81 2.83
CA CYS A 30 0.43 -4.38 2.86
C CYS A 30 0.93 -4.70 1.44
N GLY A 31 2.24 -4.93 1.33
CA GLY A 31 2.87 -5.27 0.06
C GLY A 31 2.38 -6.60 -0.53
N GLU A 32 2.00 -7.57 0.30
CA GLU A 32 1.37 -8.84 -0.12
C GLU A 32 0.05 -8.61 -0.89
N GLU A 33 -0.80 -7.71 -0.40
CA GLU A 33 -2.05 -7.34 -1.08
C GLU A 33 -1.77 -6.64 -2.42
N LEU A 34 -0.80 -5.72 -2.44
CA LEU A 34 -0.42 -5.01 -3.66
C LEU A 34 0.20 -5.96 -4.70
N ALA A 35 1.11 -6.83 -4.28
CA ALA A 35 1.74 -7.84 -5.11
C ALA A 35 0.70 -8.76 -5.76
N ARG A 36 -0.29 -9.23 -4.98
CA ARG A 36 -1.41 -10.03 -5.51
C ARG A 36 -2.33 -9.25 -6.46
N LEU A 37 -2.48 -7.96 -6.25
CA LEU A 37 -3.24 -7.11 -7.17
C LEU A 37 -2.54 -7.01 -8.50
N LEU A 38 -1.23 -6.75 -8.49
CA LEU A 38 -0.41 -6.55 -9.70
C LEU A 38 -0.10 -7.85 -10.45
N ASP A 39 -0.01 -8.99 -9.75
CA ASP A 39 0.32 -10.29 -10.37
C ASP A 39 -0.67 -10.66 -11.49
N GLY A 40 -0.15 -10.79 -12.71
CA GLY A 40 -0.93 -11.13 -13.91
C GLY A 40 -1.89 -10.04 -14.38
N ALA A 41 -1.67 -8.78 -14.00
CA ALA A 41 -2.38 -7.66 -14.60
C ALA A 41 -1.92 -7.46 -16.05
N LEU A 42 -2.85 -7.40 -17.00
CA LEU A 42 -2.53 -7.05 -18.39
C LEU A 42 -2.49 -5.54 -18.61
N ALA A 43 -3.12 -4.79 -17.72
CA ALA A 43 -3.12 -3.33 -17.75
C ALA A 43 -3.36 -2.77 -16.35
N CYS A 44 -2.72 -1.63 -16.08
CA CYS A 44 -2.94 -0.84 -14.89
C CYS A 44 -3.45 0.56 -15.23
N ASN A 45 -4.48 0.99 -14.51
CA ASN A 45 -4.98 2.35 -14.51
C ASN A 45 -4.59 3.00 -13.17
N PHE A 46 -3.96 4.17 -13.23
CA PHE A 46 -3.51 4.88 -12.05
C PHE A 46 -4.19 6.24 -11.97
N SER A 47 -4.62 6.60 -10.77
CA SER A 47 -5.13 7.93 -10.46
C SER A 47 -4.60 8.37 -9.11
N HIS A 48 -4.41 9.66 -8.93
CA HIS A 48 -4.02 10.22 -7.65
C HIS A 48 -4.52 11.66 -7.50
N GLU A 49 -4.69 12.10 -6.26
CA GLU A 49 -4.88 13.53 -5.96
C GLU A 49 -3.61 14.33 -6.26
N GLU A 50 -3.71 15.63 -6.43
CA GLU A 50 -2.53 16.47 -6.68
C GLU A 50 -1.70 16.61 -5.39
N PRO A 51 -0.41 16.22 -5.40
CA PRO A 51 0.48 16.43 -4.25
C PRO A 51 0.71 17.92 -3.98
N GLU A 52 0.64 18.33 -2.71
CA GLU A 52 0.83 19.73 -2.33
C GLU A 52 2.31 20.04 -2.05
N GLN A 53 3.07 19.01 -1.67
CA GLN A 53 4.49 19.12 -1.29
C GLN A 53 5.37 18.31 -2.24
N ALA A 54 6.60 18.79 -2.47
CA ALA A 54 7.55 18.10 -3.34
C ALA A 54 7.89 16.68 -2.85
N GLU A 55 7.93 16.46 -1.54
CA GLU A 55 8.15 15.14 -0.93
C GLU A 55 7.01 14.17 -1.25
N GLU A 56 5.76 14.61 -1.10
CA GLU A 56 4.56 13.86 -1.49
C GLU A 56 4.60 13.52 -2.98
N GLY A 57 4.91 14.52 -3.82
CA GLY A 57 5.04 14.33 -5.27
C GLY A 57 6.09 13.29 -5.63
N SER A 58 7.24 13.27 -4.95
CA SER A 58 8.26 12.25 -5.17
C SER A 58 7.81 10.86 -4.72
N ALA A 59 7.10 10.76 -3.58
CA ALA A 59 6.64 9.49 -3.05
C ALA A 59 5.54 8.87 -3.93
N VAL A 60 4.53 9.66 -4.31
CA VAL A 60 3.41 9.24 -5.15
C VAL A 60 3.89 8.80 -6.53
N ASN A 61 4.69 9.63 -7.21
CA ASN A 61 5.19 9.31 -8.55
C ASN A 61 6.15 8.11 -8.53
N GLY A 62 7.01 8.02 -7.51
CA GLY A 62 7.89 6.87 -7.33
C GLY A 62 7.11 5.57 -7.16
N PHE A 63 6.11 5.57 -6.28
CA PHE A 63 5.26 4.41 -6.06
C PHE A 63 4.49 3.97 -7.31
N LEU A 64 3.88 4.91 -8.05
CA LEU A 64 3.13 4.60 -9.27
C LEU A 64 4.02 4.09 -10.39
N ARG A 65 5.22 4.66 -10.55
CA ARG A 65 6.21 4.14 -11.51
C ARG A 65 6.59 2.71 -11.17
N ASP A 66 6.90 2.44 -9.91
CA ASP A 66 7.26 1.09 -9.47
C ASP A 66 6.09 0.12 -9.73
N CYS A 67 4.84 0.49 -9.43
CA CYS A 67 3.68 -0.34 -9.76
C CYS A 67 3.55 -0.65 -11.26
N ALA A 68 3.88 0.31 -12.13
CA ALA A 68 3.87 0.14 -13.57
C ALA A 68 4.98 -0.82 -14.07
N GLU A 69 6.12 -0.87 -13.37
CA GLU A 69 7.23 -1.77 -13.70
C GLU A 69 6.96 -3.23 -13.28
N PHE A 70 6.06 -3.45 -12.31
CA PHE A 70 5.75 -4.78 -11.79
C PHE A 70 4.43 -5.36 -12.31
N CYS A 71 3.61 -4.59 -13.04
CA CYS A 71 2.29 -5.06 -13.47
C CYS A 71 2.31 -6.14 -14.54
N ASP A 72 3.35 -6.19 -15.39
CA ASP A 72 3.48 -7.17 -16.47
C ASP A 72 4.24 -8.45 -16.05
N VAL A 73 4.71 -8.51 -14.80
CA VAL A 73 5.49 -9.63 -14.30
C VAL A 73 4.54 -10.75 -13.85
N THR A 74 4.60 -11.89 -14.55
CA THR A 74 3.78 -13.07 -14.24
C THR A 74 4.61 -14.20 -13.65
N GLY A 75 4.11 -14.82 -12.58
CA GLY A 75 4.69 -16.06 -12.05
C GLY A 75 6.09 -15.91 -11.45
N LEU A 76 6.30 -14.84 -10.67
CA LEU A 76 7.55 -14.65 -9.93
C LEU A 76 7.86 -15.87 -9.04
N PRO A 77 9.11 -16.37 -9.05
CA PRO A 77 9.57 -17.32 -8.05
C PRO A 77 9.34 -16.80 -6.64
N GLU A 78 8.98 -17.70 -5.72
CA GLU A 78 8.65 -17.38 -4.33
C GLU A 78 9.65 -16.42 -3.63
N PRO A 79 10.98 -16.58 -3.76
CA PRO A 79 11.92 -15.66 -3.13
C PRO A 79 11.80 -14.21 -3.65
N LEU A 80 11.63 -14.05 -4.97
CA LEU A 80 11.47 -12.73 -5.59
C LEU A 80 10.12 -12.11 -5.27
N ARG A 81 9.07 -12.94 -5.11
CA ARG A 81 7.77 -12.49 -4.64
C ARG A 81 7.88 -11.90 -3.24
N VAL A 82 8.56 -12.57 -2.31
CA VAL A 82 8.76 -12.06 -0.94
C VAL A 82 9.54 -10.74 -0.93
N GLU A 83 10.62 -10.64 -1.71
CA GLU A 83 11.38 -9.37 -1.85
C GLU A 83 10.50 -8.23 -2.39
N MET A 84 9.64 -8.52 -3.36
CA MET A 84 8.69 -7.56 -3.92
C MET A 84 7.63 -7.13 -2.88
N GLU A 85 7.11 -8.06 -2.09
CA GLU A 85 6.16 -7.78 -1.01
C GLU A 85 6.78 -6.89 0.07
N GLU A 86 8.03 -7.14 0.47
CA GLU A 86 8.75 -6.30 1.41
C GLU A 86 9.02 -4.91 0.84
N TYR A 87 9.45 -4.83 -0.42
CA TYR A 87 9.70 -3.58 -1.12
C TYR A 87 8.44 -2.70 -1.16
N PHE A 88 7.32 -3.26 -1.62
CA PHE A 88 6.06 -2.52 -1.68
C PHE A 88 5.51 -2.20 -0.29
N GLY A 89 5.74 -3.04 0.72
CA GLY A 89 5.43 -2.72 2.11
C GLY A 89 6.13 -1.43 2.56
N GLN A 90 7.43 -1.29 2.29
CA GLN A 90 8.17 -0.07 2.63
C GLN A 90 7.66 1.16 1.86
N ARG A 91 7.25 1.00 0.61
CA ARG A 91 6.68 2.11 -0.18
C ARG A 91 5.30 2.54 0.33
N LEU A 92 4.44 1.59 0.69
CA LEU A 92 3.14 1.87 1.32
C LEU A 92 3.34 2.61 2.65
N ASP A 93 4.28 2.16 3.47
CA ASP A 93 4.62 2.82 4.73
C ASP A 93 5.10 4.26 4.52
N ALA A 94 5.89 4.52 3.49
CA ALA A 94 6.36 5.86 3.15
C ALA A 94 5.19 6.80 2.77
N LEU A 95 4.24 6.31 1.96
CA LEU A 95 3.02 7.06 1.62
C LEU A 95 2.15 7.32 2.85
N TRP A 96 1.99 6.31 3.72
CA TRP A 96 1.19 6.40 4.93
C TRP A 96 1.72 7.44 5.91
N ARG A 97 3.04 7.59 6.01
CA ARG A 97 3.68 8.64 6.83
C ARG A 97 3.38 10.05 6.34
N LEU A 98 3.00 10.20 5.08
CA LEU A 98 2.59 11.45 4.44
C LEU A 98 1.06 11.57 4.36
N ASP A 99 0.32 10.74 5.10
CA ASP A 99 -1.16 10.69 5.10
C ASP A 99 -1.80 10.29 3.76
N TRP A 100 -1.05 9.68 2.84
CA TRP A 100 -1.56 9.12 1.59
C TRP A 100 -2.03 7.68 1.77
N LEU A 101 -3.16 7.33 1.18
CA LEU A 101 -3.74 5.99 1.17
C LEU A 101 -3.78 5.44 -0.25
N VAL A 102 -3.59 4.13 -0.39
CA VAL A 102 -3.65 3.42 -1.68
C VAL A 102 -4.90 2.55 -1.71
N PHE A 103 -5.71 2.74 -2.74
CA PHE A 103 -6.90 1.93 -3.01
C PHE A 103 -6.71 1.14 -4.28
N GLY A 104 -6.95 -0.16 -4.23
CA GLY A 104 -6.72 -1.07 -5.33
C GLY A 104 -7.95 -1.92 -5.62
N GLY A 105 -8.16 -2.23 -6.89
CA GLY A 105 -9.17 -3.17 -7.33
C GLY A 105 -8.79 -3.77 -8.67
N SER A 106 -9.27 -4.99 -8.92
CA SER A 106 -9.10 -5.64 -10.22
C SER A 106 -10.43 -6.13 -10.76
N TRP A 107 -10.57 -6.12 -12.08
CA TRP A 107 -11.70 -6.68 -12.79
C TRP A 107 -11.23 -7.32 -14.09
N ASP A 108 -11.98 -8.30 -14.58
CA ASP A 108 -11.73 -8.88 -15.90
C ASP A 108 -12.36 -7.99 -16.97
N ALA A 109 -11.59 -7.64 -17.98
CA ALA A 109 -12.04 -6.82 -19.10
C ALA A 109 -11.70 -7.47 -20.44
N VAL A 110 -12.51 -7.16 -21.46
CA VAL A 110 -12.17 -7.44 -22.86
C VAL A 110 -11.31 -6.28 -23.35
N LEU A 111 -10.04 -6.56 -23.64
CA LEU A 111 -9.05 -5.58 -24.09
C LEU A 111 -9.21 -5.29 -25.58
N GLU A 112 -9.39 -6.34 -26.39
CA GLU A 112 -9.61 -6.22 -27.82
C GLU A 112 -10.81 -7.05 -28.26
N PRO A 113 -11.79 -6.45 -28.97
CA PRO A 113 -12.90 -7.18 -29.56
C PRO A 113 -12.40 -8.06 -30.72
N GLY A 114 -12.80 -9.34 -30.77
CA GLY A 114 -12.39 -10.29 -31.80
C GLY A 114 -12.95 -11.70 -31.59
N GLU A 115 -12.55 -12.66 -32.44
CA GLU A 115 -12.86 -14.09 -32.30
C GLU A 115 -11.57 -14.94 -32.27
N PRO A 116 -11.14 -15.45 -31.09
CA PRO A 116 -11.68 -15.18 -29.76
C PRO A 116 -11.31 -13.77 -29.24
N PRO A 117 -12.11 -13.18 -28.34
CA PRO A 117 -11.82 -11.87 -27.76
C PRO A 117 -10.61 -11.94 -26.83
N LEU A 118 -9.72 -10.95 -26.92
CA LEU A 118 -8.61 -10.84 -25.97
C LEU A 118 -9.17 -10.29 -24.66
N SER A 119 -9.16 -11.12 -23.61
CA SER A 119 -9.62 -10.74 -22.28
C SER A 119 -8.47 -10.85 -21.28
N GLY A 120 -8.51 -10.06 -20.24
CA GLY A 120 -7.69 -10.32 -19.06
C GLY A 120 -7.90 -9.33 -17.93
N ARG A 121 -7.06 -9.49 -16.92
CA ARG A 121 -7.19 -8.79 -15.65
C ARG A 121 -6.69 -7.37 -15.79
N MET A 122 -7.55 -6.41 -15.50
CA MET A 122 -7.19 -5.00 -15.33
C MET A 122 -7.12 -4.65 -13.85
N VAL A 123 -6.18 -3.78 -13.49
CA VAL A 123 -6.03 -3.25 -12.14
C VAL A 123 -6.23 -1.74 -12.17
N THR A 124 -6.95 -1.19 -11.20
CA THR A 124 -6.94 0.25 -10.89
C THR A 124 -6.29 0.44 -9.54
N LEU A 125 -5.32 1.36 -9.46
CA LEU A 125 -4.88 1.94 -8.21
C LEU A 125 -5.29 3.42 -8.15
N CYS A 126 -5.76 3.85 -6.99
CA CYS A 126 -6.05 5.24 -6.70
C CYS A 126 -5.36 5.66 -5.41
N LEU A 127 -4.65 6.79 -5.45
CA LEU A 127 -3.99 7.38 -4.29
C LEU A 127 -4.74 8.62 -3.85
N ALA A 128 -5.13 8.67 -2.59
CA ALA A 128 -5.84 9.82 -2.04
C ALA A 128 -5.37 10.09 -0.62
N ARG A 129 -5.46 11.35 -0.19
CA ARG A 129 -5.15 11.71 1.19
C ARG A 129 -6.19 11.15 2.14
N SER A 130 -5.77 10.79 3.34
CA SER A 130 -6.65 10.20 4.36
C SER A 130 -7.77 11.13 4.85
N ASP A 131 -7.59 12.43 4.66
CA ASP A 131 -8.56 13.50 4.97
C ASP A 131 -9.40 13.93 3.76
N SER A 132 -9.20 13.33 2.59
CA SER A 132 -9.93 13.69 1.38
C SER A 132 -11.43 13.42 1.49
N PRO A 133 -12.29 14.34 1.00
CA PRO A 133 -13.74 14.17 0.98
C PRO A 133 -14.19 13.01 0.09
N SER A 134 -13.36 12.60 -0.87
CA SER A 134 -13.62 11.47 -1.79
C SER A 134 -13.48 10.12 -1.09
N VAL A 135 -12.76 10.07 0.04
CA VAL A 135 -12.51 8.84 0.79
C VAL A 135 -13.65 8.60 1.77
N GLN A 136 -14.50 7.63 1.44
CA GLN A 136 -15.53 7.15 2.36
C GLN A 136 -14.98 5.98 3.18
N MET A 137 -14.42 6.29 4.35
CA MET A 137 -14.01 5.28 5.34
C MET A 137 -15.16 4.96 6.28
N ASP A 138 -15.40 3.67 6.51
CA ASP A 138 -16.26 3.26 7.60
C ASP A 138 -15.66 3.69 8.97
N SER A 139 -16.50 3.81 10.00
CA SER A 139 -16.07 4.27 11.33
C SER A 139 -15.14 3.31 12.08
N ARG A 140 -15.06 2.03 11.68
CA ARG A 140 -14.14 1.04 12.25
C ARG A 140 -12.77 1.18 11.62
N LEU A 141 -12.70 1.30 10.31
CA LEU A 141 -11.49 1.51 9.55
C LEU A 141 -10.84 2.85 9.89
N ARG A 142 -11.61 3.93 10.01
CA ARG A 142 -11.07 5.21 10.49
C ARG A 142 -10.41 5.04 11.88
N ARG A 143 -11.03 4.28 12.80
CA ARG A 143 -10.42 3.96 14.10
C ARG A 143 -9.19 3.05 13.99
N SER A 144 -9.19 2.09 13.08
CA SER A 144 -8.04 1.23 12.83
C SER A 144 -6.87 2.00 12.23
N LEU A 145 -7.14 2.93 11.31
CA LEU A 145 -6.16 3.85 10.73
C LEU A 145 -5.53 4.72 11.82
N GLU A 146 -6.35 5.35 12.67
CA GLU A 146 -5.84 6.15 13.79
C GLU A 146 -5.00 5.32 14.77
N ARG A 147 -5.40 4.09 15.07
CA ARG A 147 -4.63 3.16 15.90
C ARG A 147 -3.31 2.76 15.24
N PHE A 148 -3.32 2.49 13.94
CA PHE A 148 -2.14 2.15 13.18
C PHE A 148 -1.16 3.34 13.11
N LYS A 149 -1.66 4.55 12.78
CA LYS A 149 -0.88 5.80 12.83
C LYS A 149 -0.26 6.01 14.22
N THR A 150 -1.03 5.79 15.28
CA THR A 150 -0.54 5.86 16.67
C THR A 150 0.53 4.80 16.95
N ALA A 151 0.37 3.57 16.46
CA ALA A 151 1.37 2.51 16.62
C ALA A 151 2.67 2.83 15.85
N MET A 152 2.56 3.34 14.62
CA MET A 152 3.70 3.77 13.81
C MET A 152 4.42 4.98 14.41
N ALA A 153 3.69 5.94 14.98
CA ALA A 153 4.28 7.06 15.70
C ALA A 153 5.09 6.59 16.93
N ARG A 154 4.65 5.54 17.62
CA ARG A 154 5.40 4.94 18.75
C ARG A 154 6.67 4.21 18.30
N VAL A 155 6.67 3.59 17.12
CA VAL A 155 7.89 3.00 16.53
C VAL A 155 8.91 4.10 16.18
N ARG A 156 8.44 5.30 15.82
CA ARG A 156 9.27 6.49 15.56
C ARG A 156 9.84 7.12 16.84
N GLU A 157 9.15 7.00 17.97
CA GLU A 157 9.56 7.57 19.27
C GLU A 157 10.38 6.61 20.13
N ALA A 158 10.60 5.37 19.71
CA ALA A 158 11.59 4.51 20.36
C ALA A 158 12.94 5.26 20.27
N PRO A 159 13.50 5.74 21.39
CA PRO A 159 14.86 6.22 21.36
C PRO A 159 15.75 5.05 20.96
N ASP A 160 16.79 5.31 20.18
CA ASP A 160 18.00 4.50 20.25
C ASP A 160 18.50 4.58 21.70
N ASP A 161 17.93 3.78 22.60
CA ASP A 161 18.52 3.48 23.91
C ASP A 161 19.71 2.53 23.68
N GLU A 162 20.71 3.01 22.95
CA GLU A 162 22.11 2.57 23.08
C GLU A 162 22.92 3.68 23.75
N ASP A 163 22.44 4.12 24.91
CA ASP A 163 23.25 4.85 25.89
C ASP A 163 23.18 4.10 27.23
N GLY A 164 23.94 3.01 27.31
CA GLY A 164 24.20 2.28 28.55
C GLY A 164 25.59 2.63 29.10
N PRO A 165 25.71 3.53 30.09
CA PRO A 165 26.97 3.77 30.78
C PRO A 165 27.14 2.79 31.94
N GLY A 166 28.26 2.07 31.97
CA GLY A 166 28.81 1.51 33.21
C GLY A 166 28.83 -0.01 33.31
N SER A 167 29.89 -0.64 32.77
CA SER A 167 30.43 -1.84 33.38
C SER A 167 31.75 -1.47 34.06
N GLY A 168 31.64 -1.21 35.36
CA GLY A 168 32.79 -1.02 36.24
C GLY A 168 33.58 -2.32 36.35
N SER A 169 34.73 -2.39 35.67
CA SER A 169 35.77 -3.36 36.00
C SER A 169 36.51 -2.88 37.25
N GLY A 170 35.90 -3.16 38.40
CA GLY A 170 36.45 -2.96 39.73
C GLY A 170 36.26 -4.22 40.58
N GLY A 171 37.32 -5.00 40.70
CA GLY A 171 37.42 -6.18 41.57
C GLY A 171 38.19 -7.29 40.83
N GLY A 172 39.31 -7.82 41.29
CA GLY A 172 40.07 -7.71 42.53
C GLY A 172 41.17 -8.77 42.43
N LEU A 173 42.29 -8.54 43.13
CA LEU A 173 43.34 -9.52 43.38
C LEU A 173 42.78 -10.92 43.70
N LEU A 174 43.44 -11.99 43.21
CA LEU A 174 44.10 -13.03 44.03
C LEU A 174 44.67 -14.16 43.13
N HIS A 175 45.90 -14.54 43.48
CA HIS A 175 46.76 -15.64 43.00
C HIS A 175 47.57 -15.47 41.71
#